data_AF-A0A6M4IR78-F1
#
_entry.id   AF-A0A6M4IR78-F1
#
_cell.length_a   1.000
_cell.length_b   1.000
_cell.length_c   1.000
_cell.angle_alpha   90.00
_cell.angle_beta   90.00
_cell.angle_gamma   90.00
#
_symmetry.space_group_name_H-M   'P 1'
#
loop_
_entity.id
_entity.type
_entity.pdbx_description
1 polymer ?
#
loop_
_entity_poly.entity_id
_entity_poly.type
_entity_poly.pdbx_seq_one_letter_code
_entity_poly.pdbx_strand_id
1 'polypeptide(L)'
;MPRASRPVLATLLTAAGPSLLLLAACGGGAAADREKAADAKVAAGPSCVSTDSTPVGLAVLDFITKAEPLPKRFLSAAGTDSAVPDDGFKVLQDKGPTYFYSSDTVAQRKIREKLEEVGPYPSMLVVFRGKTEADNGNTVTVRLGGHYVGGDDNGKVSPTKSYDVRCDTTGWKVAASKAEGGA
;
A
#
# COMPACT_ATOMS: atom_id res chain seq x y z
N MET A 1 44.31 -37.63 4.36
CA MET A 1 44.91 -37.63 5.72
C MET A 1 46.42 -37.69 5.56
N PRO A 2 47.20 -36.80 6.20
CA PRO A 2 47.54 -36.96 7.62
C PRO A 2 47.42 -35.69 8.47
N ARG A 3 47.25 -35.92 9.78
CA ARG A 3 47.28 -34.98 10.92
C ARG A 3 48.70 -34.50 11.22
N ALA A 4 48.80 -33.29 11.81
CA ALA A 4 49.70 -32.88 12.92
C ALA A 4 49.89 -31.35 12.83
N SER A 5 50.05 -30.54 13.88
CA SER A 5 50.05 -30.71 15.33
C SER A 5 49.88 -29.31 15.93
N ARG A 6 49.21 -29.23 17.08
CA ARG A 6 49.15 -28.02 17.92
C ARG A 6 50.53 -27.73 18.54
N PRO A 7 50.81 -26.48 18.93
CA PRO A 7 51.62 -26.22 20.11
C PRO A 7 50.79 -25.70 21.29
N VAL A 8 51.33 -26.06 22.44
CA VAL A 8 50.82 -26.00 23.82
C VAL A 8 50.98 -24.59 24.43
N LEU A 9 50.10 -24.29 25.39
CA LEU A 9 50.15 -23.16 26.32
C LEU A 9 51.56 -22.92 26.91
N ALA A 10 51.93 -21.64 27.05
CA ALA A 10 52.85 -21.21 28.10
C ALA A 10 52.15 -20.18 28.99
N THR A 11 51.82 -20.63 30.18
CA THR A 11 51.29 -19.89 31.32
C THR A 11 52.41 -19.07 31.98
N LEU A 12 52.18 -17.79 32.23
CA LEU A 12 52.89 -17.05 33.29
C LEU A 12 51.88 -16.23 34.11
N LEU A 13 51.55 -16.79 35.27
CA LEU A 13 51.27 -16.11 36.54
C LEU A 13 52.37 -15.02 36.78
N THR A 14 52.22 -13.90 37.49
CA THR A 14 51.30 -13.39 38.52
C THR A 14 51.79 -11.98 38.84
N ALA A 15 50.90 -11.02 39.08
CA ALA A 15 51.17 -9.93 40.01
C ALA A 15 49.85 -9.47 40.62
N ALA A 16 49.63 -9.88 41.86
CA ALA A 16 48.57 -9.41 42.72
C ALA A 16 48.81 -7.95 43.11
N GLY A 17 47.75 -7.15 43.08
CA GLY A 17 47.70 -5.81 43.68
C GLY A 17 46.26 -5.51 44.08
N PRO A 18 45.93 -5.44 45.38
CA PRO A 18 44.58 -5.22 45.85
C PRO A 18 44.30 -3.72 45.94
N SER A 19 43.32 -3.24 45.17
CA SER A 19 42.66 -1.96 45.44
C SER A 19 41.16 -2.20 45.46
N LEU A 20 40.69 -2.46 46.67
CA LEU A 20 39.29 -2.47 47.05
C LEU A 20 38.79 -1.03 47.16
N LEU A 21 37.51 -0.85 46.80
CA LEU A 21 36.61 0.28 47.07
C LEU A 21 36.50 1.35 45.98
N LEU A 22 35.38 1.31 45.24
CA LEU A 22 34.25 2.22 45.49
C LEU A 22 33.00 1.79 44.70
N LEU A 23 31.89 1.65 45.43
CA LEU A 23 30.53 1.53 44.92
C LEU A 23 30.16 2.73 44.04
N ALA A 24 29.44 2.52 42.94
CA ALA A 24 28.19 3.22 42.59
C ALA A 24 27.71 2.90 41.16
N ALA A 25 26.39 2.73 41.04
CA ALA A 25 25.57 2.74 39.80
C ALA A 25 25.89 1.63 38.77
N CYS A 26 25.23 0.47 38.75
CA CYS A 26 23.79 0.24 38.64
C CYS A 26 23.13 1.05 37.49
N GLY A 27 23.12 0.45 36.30
CA GLY A 27 22.05 0.56 35.29
C GLY A 27 21.46 1.94 34.99
N GLY A 28 22.20 2.80 34.27
CA GLY A 28 21.67 4.11 33.82
C GLY A 28 21.51 4.26 32.30
N GLY A 29 22.29 3.56 31.47
CA GLY A 29 22.33 3.82 30.02
C GLY A 29 21.17 3.21 29.22
N ALA A 30 20.77 1.98 29.54
CA ALA A 30 19.77 1.26 28.74
C ALA A 30 18.34 1.81 28.86
N ALA A 31 18.03 2.54 29.94
CA ALA A 31 16.72 3.18 30.13
C ALA A 31 16.64 4.51 29.36
N ALA A 32 17.65 5.37 29.48
CA ALA A 32 17.71 6.64 28.76
C ALA A 32 17.76 6.46 27.24
N ASP A 33 18.47 5.44 26.74
CA ASP A 33 18.49 5.12 25.31
C ASP A 33 17.17 4.53 24.81
N ARG A 34 16.44 3.77 25.64
CA ARG A 34 15.09 3.28 25.31
C ARG A 34 14.05 4.38 25.35
N GLU A 35 14.11 5.29 26.32
CA GLU A 35 13.23 6.45 26.40
C GLU A 35 13.45 7.37 25.20
N LYS A 36 14.70 7.68 24.87
CA LYS A 36 15.02 8.47 23.68
C LYS A 36 14.60 7.79 22.37
N ALA A 37 14.70 6.46 22.28
CA ALA A 37 14.22 5.70 21.14
C ALA A 37 12.68 5.60 21.10
N ALA A 38 12.00 5.55 22.25
CA ALA A 38 10.55 5.58 22.35
C ALA A 38 10.01 6.97 21.99
N ASP A 39 10.62 8.03 22.48
CA ASP A 39 10.30 9.42 22.14
C ASP A 39 10.55 9.70 20.66
N ALA A 40 11.63 9.17 20.08
CA ALA A 40 11.88 9.25 18.65
C ALA A 40 10.82 8.49 17.83
N LYS A 41 10.33 7.34 18.31
CA LYS A 41 9.22 6.60 17.67
C LYS A 41 7.87 7.29 17.80
N VAL A 42 7.61 7.94 18.94
CA VAL A 42 6.39 8.73 19.16
C VAL A 42 6.41 9.99 18.30
N ALA A 43 7.58 10.65 18.17
CA ALA A 43 7.77 11.80 17.29
C ALA A 43 7.70 11.44 15.80
N ALA A 44 8.06 10.21 15.42
CA ALA A 44 8.01 9.73 14.04
C ALA A 44 6.59 9.35 13.56
N GLY A 45 5.62 9.20 14.48
CA GLY A 45 4.27 8.75 14.15
C GLY A 45 4.21 7.28 13.70
N PRO A 46 3.01 6.75 13.39
CA PRO A 46 2.88 5.37 12.91
C PRO A 46 3.56 5.21 11.55
N SER A 47 4.45 4.23 11.40
CA SER A 47 5.15 3.95 10.13
C SER A 47 4.47 2.80 9.38
N CYS A 48 3.54 3.10 8.49
CA CYS A 48 2.92 2.07 7.67
C CYS A 48 3.80 1.73 6.45
N VAL A 49 4.79 0.86 6.68
CA VAL A 49 5.66 0.29 5.63
C VAL A 49 5.12 -1.09 5.20
N SER A 50 3.82 -1.15 4.87
CA SER A 50 3.19 -2.39 4.38
C SER A 50 3.23 -2.43 2.86
N THR A 51 3.69 -3.55 2.30
CA THR A 51 3.57 -3.85 0.86
C THR A 51 2.22 -4.45 0.49
N ASP A 52 1.54 -5.06 1.46
CA ASP A 52 0.32 -5.83 1.23
C ASP A 52 -0.93 -4.95 1.27
N SER A 53 -0.85 -3.80 1.93
CA SER A 53 -1.93 -2.83 2.05
C SER A 53 -1.38 -1.43 1.79
N THR A 54 -1.69 -0.87 0.62
CA THR A 54 -1.31 0.50 0.26
C THR A 54 -2.53 1.41 0.23
N PRO A 55 -2.37 2.73 0.40
CA PRO A 55 -3.50 3.65 0.33
C PRO A 55 -4.29 3.56 -0.97
N VAL A 56 -3.59 3.43 -2.11
CA VAL A 56 -4.23 3.30 -3.42
C VAL A 56 -4.97 1.97 -3.52
N GLY A 57 -4.34 0.85 -3.09
CA GLY A 57 -4.98 -0.46 -3.11
C GLY A 57 -6.27 -0.50 -2.28
N LEU A 58 -6.25 0.07 -1.07
CA LEU A 58 -7.41 0.14 -0.20
C LEU A 58 -8.53 1.03 -0.77
N ALA A 59 -8.19 2.18 -1.33
CA ALA A 59 -9.17 3.07 -1.98
C ALA A 59 -9.82 2.40 -3.19
N VAL A 60 -9.02 1.71 -4.04
CA VAL A 60 -9.53 0.98 -5.20
C VAL A 60 -10.45 -0.16 -4.78
N LEU A 61 -10.05 -0.95 -3.78
CA LEU A 61 -10.86 -2.03 -3.24
C LEU A 61 -12.22 -1.52 -2.74
N ASP A 62 -12.21 -0.46 -1.94
CA ASP A 62 -13.45 0.12 -1.41
C ASP A 62 -14.33 0.70 -2.53
N PHE A 63 -13.73 1.34 -3.53
CA PHE A 63 -14.42 1.88 -4.70
C PHE A 63 -15.17 0.81 -5.49
N ILE A 64 -14.51 -0.27 -5.87
CA ILE A 64 -15.10 -1.32 -6.72
C ILE A 64 -16.09 -2.21 -5.98
N THR A 65 -15.91 -2.40 -4.67
CA THR A 65 -16.80 -3.25 -3.86
C THR A 65 -18.09 -2.55 -3.47
N LYS A 66 -18.09 -1.21 -3.43
CA LYS A 66 -19.27 -0.36 -3.17
C LYS A 66 -19.79 0.34 -4.43
N ALA A 67 -19.39 -0.12 -5.61
CA ALA A 67 -19.87 0.42 -6.87
C ALA A 67 -21.26 -0.13 -7.21
N GLU A 68 -22.07 0.69 -7.86
CA GLU A 68 -23.42 0.33 -8.31
C GLU A 68 -23.60 0.69 -9.81
N PRO A 69 -23.84 -0.29 -10.70
CA PRO A 69 -23.91 -1.74 -10.45
C PRO A 69 -22.58 -2.33 -9.95
N LEU A 70 -22.58 -3.52 -9.34
CA LEU A 70 -21.34 -4.14 -8.90
C LEU A 70 -20.53 -4.64 -10.12
N PRO A 71 -19.34 -4.08 -10.41
CA PRO A 71 -18.53 -4.52 -11.54
C PRO A 71 -18.06 -5.96 -11.35
N LYS A 72 -18.10 -6.73 -12.45
CA LYS A 72 -17.57 -8.11 -12.51
C LYS A 72 -16.28 -8.21 -13.31
N ARG A 73 -15.98 -7.17 -14.09
CA ARG A 73 -14.80 -7.04 -14.93
C ARG A 73 -14.28 -5.62 -14.80
N PHE A 74 -12.97 -5.46 -14.94
CA PHE A 74 -12.30 -4.18 -14.79
C PHE A 74 -11.58 -3.80 -16.06
N LEU A 75 -11.50 -2.50 -16.31
CA LEU A 75 -10.74 -1.91 -17.38
C LEU A 75 -9.77 -0.90 -16.78
N SER A 76 -8.56 -0.81 -17.35
CA SER A 76 -7.54 0.16 -16.96
C SER A 76 -7.10 0.98 -18.17
N ALA A 77 -7.05 2.30 -18.00
CA ALA A 77 -6.55 3.24 -19.00
C ALA A 77 -5.00 3.25 -19.05
N ALA A 78 -4.38 2.08 -19.17
CA ALA A 78 -2.93 1.91 -19.11
C ALA A 78 -2.20 2.86 -20.07
N GLY A 79 -1.10 3.42 -19.58
CA GLY A 79 -0.29 4.40 -20.33
C GLY A 79 -0.82 5.84 -20.31
N THR A 80 -1.86 6.14 -19.52
CA THR A 80 -2.38 7.50 -19.33
C THR A 80 -2.19 7.99 -17.89
N ASP A 81 -2.38 9.29 -17.66
CA ASP A 81 -2.42 9.92 -16.33
C ASP A 81 -3.61 9.41 -15.47
N SER A 82 -4.62 8.86 -16.14
CA SER A 82 -5.84 8.30 -15.57
C SER A 82 -5.71 6.81 -15.22
N ALA A 83 -4.57 6.19 -15.51
CA ALA A 83 -4.30 4.80 -15.18
C ALA A 83 -4.27 4.59 -13.67
N VAL A 84 -4.89 3.50 -13.21
CA VAL A 84 -4.76 3.08 -11.82
C VAL A 84 -3.30 2.66 -11.57
N PRO A 85 -2.63 3.20 -10.53
CA PRO A 85 -1.27 2.80 -10.17
C PRO A 85 -1.17 1.30 -9.87
N ASP A 86 0.04 0.73 -10.00
CA ASP A 86 0.30 -0.71 -9.91
C ASP A 86 -0.34 -1.39 -8.70
N ASP A 87 -0.29 -0.77 -7.52
CA ASP A 87 -0.89 -1.35 -6.31
C ASP A 87 -2.42 -1.45 -6.41
N GLY A 88 -3.06 -0.43 -6.98
CA GLY A 88 -4.50 -0.47 -7.26
C GLY A 88 -4.83 -1.42 -8.41
N PHE A 89 -3.93 -1.54 -9.40
CA PHE A 89 -4.13 -2.44 -10.53
C PHE A 89 -4.09 -3.91 -10.11
N LYS A 90 -3.18 -4.29 -9.19
CA LYS A 90 -3.16 -5.63 -8.58
C LYS A 90 -4.50 -5.95 -7.91
N VAL A 91 -5.08 -5.00 -7.18
CA VAL A 91 -6.41 -5.17 -6.55
C VAL A 91 -7.50 -5.42 -7.59
N LEU A 92 -7.47 -4.76 -8.76
CA LEU A 92 -8.42 -5.04 -9.84
C LEU A 92 -8.27 -6.48 -10.34
N GLN A 93 -7.03 -6.93 -10.58
CA GLN A 93 -6.73 -8.29 -11.04
C GLN A 93 -7.15 -9.36 -10.03
N ASP A 94 -6.96 -9.09 -8.74
CA ASP A 94 -7.38 -9.99 -7.65
C ASP A 94 -8.91 -10.11 -7.56
N LYS A 95 -9.66 -9.07 -7.96
CA LYS A 95 -11.12 -9.07 -7.93
C LYS A 95 -11.79 -9.59 -9.19
N GLY A 96 -11.11 -9.56 -10.33
CA GLY A 96 -11.67 -10.11 -11.55
C GLY A 96 -10.88 -9.84 -12.82
N PRO A 97 -11.38 -10.32 -13.97
CA PRO A 97 -10.74 -10.12 -15.25
C PRO A 97 -10.53 -8.63 -15.52
N THR A 98 -9.28 -8.27 -15.79
CA THR A 98 -8.87 -6.89 -16.02
C THR A 98 -8.29 -6.74 -17.42
N TYR A 99 -8.78 -5.78 -18.19
CA TYR A 99 -8.33 -5.53 -19.57
C TYR A 99 -7.79 -4.11 -19.74
N PHE A 100 -6.83 -3.94 -20.64
CA PHE A 100 -6.34 -2.62 -21.00
C PHE A 100 -7.30 -1.93 -21.96
N TYR A 101 -7.76 -0.75 -21.59
CA TYR A 101 -8.67 0.09 -22.33
C TYR A 101 -8.01 1.45 -22.58
N SER A 102 -7.03 1.44 -23.48
CA SER A 102 -6.26 2.62 -23.88
C SER A 102 -7.11 3.61 -24.69
N SER A 103 -6.53 4.76 -25.04
CA SER A 103 -7.14 5.74 -25.94
C SER A 103 -7.21 5.31 -27.42
N ASP A 104 -6.53 4.23 -27.82
CA ASP A 104 -6.62 3.67 -29.17
C ASP A 104 -8.04 3.12 -29.46
N THR A 105 -8.72 3.75 -30.41
CA THR A 105 -10.09 3.42 -30.80
C THR A 105 -10.24 2.01 -31.39
N VAL A 106 -9.21 1.47 -32.05
CA VAL A 106 -9.21 0.12 -32.59
C VAL A 106 -9.12 -0.89 -31.45
N ALA A 107 -8.22 -0.66 -30.49
CA ALA A 107 -8.11 -1.49 -29.30
C ALA A 107 -9.39 -1.45 -28.46
N GLN A 108 -9.97 -0.26 -28.24
CA GLN A 108 -11.24 -0.11 -27.52
C GLN A 108 -12.37 -0.90 -28.17
N ARG A 109 -12.48 -0.86 -29.51
CA ARG A 109 -13.48 -1.64 -30.24
C ARG A 109 -13.31 -3.14 -30.00
N LYS A 110 -12.10 -3.67 -30.13
CA LYS A 110 -11.82 -5.10 -29.88
C LYS A 110 -12.16 -5.51 -28.44
N ILE A 111 -11.88 -4.63 -27.47
CA ILE A 111 -12.25 -4.90 -26.08
C ILE A 111 -13.77 -4.90 -25.93
N ARG A 112 -14.50 -3.95 -26.50
CA ARG A 112 -15.98 -3.94 -26.45
C ARG A 112 -16.59 -5.20 -27.08
N GLU A 113 -16.12 -5.58 -28.27
CA GLU A 113 -16.53 -6.84 -28.94
C GLU A 113 -16.30 -8.05 -28.03
N LYS A 114 -15.13 -8.15 -27.40
CA LYS A 114 -14.83 -9.21 -26.42
C LYS A 114 -15.73 -9.15 -25.19
N LEU A 115 -16.04 -7.96 -24.69
CA LEU A 115 -16.90 -7.81 -23.51
C LEU A 115 -18.33 -8.29 -23.83
N GLU A 116 -18.82 -8.02 -25.04
CA GLU A 116 -20.12 -8.47 -25.54
C GLU A 116 -20.15 -10.00 -25.74
N GLU A 117 -19.10 -10.57 -26.35
CA GLU A 117 -18.98 -12.02 -26.59
C GLU A 117 -19.03 -12.82 -25.27
N VAL A 118 -18.35 -12.34 -24.24
CA VAL A 118 -18.26 -13.02 -22.94
C VAL A 118 -19.56 -12.83 -22.11
N GLY A 119 -20.46 -11.94 -22.52
CA GLY A 119 -21.78 -11.75 -21.93
C GLY A 119 -22.00 -10.39 -21.24
N PRO A 120 -23.24 -10.11 -20.82
CA PRO A 120 -23.69 -8.77 -20.38
C PRO A 120 -23.26 -8.42 -18.95
N TYR A 121 -22.03 -8.77 -18.56
CA TYR A 121 -21.53 -8.46 -17.23
C TYR A 121 -21.10 -6.99 -17.11
N PRO A 122 -21.44 -6.29 -16.01
CA PRO A 122 -20.99 -4.92 -15.79
C PRO A 122 -19.45 -4.85 -15.77
N SER A 123 -18.89 -4.05 -16.67
CA SER A 123 -17.44 -3.85 -16.80
C SER A 123 -17.11 -2.40 -16.52
N MET A 124 -16.25 -2.14 -15.57
CA MET A 124 -15.92 -0.78 -15.16
C MET A 124 -14.48 -0.41 -15.55
N LEU A 125 -14.34 0.65 -16.33
CA LEU A 125 -13.12 1.42 -16.44
C LEU A 125 -12.92 2.24 -15.18
N VAL A 126 -11.94 1.83 -14.36
CA VAL A 126 -11.57 2.55 -13.14
C VAL A 126 -10.60 3.66 -13.54
N VAL A 127 -10.92 4.88 -13.13
CA VAL A 127 -10.20 6.10 -13.50
C VAL A 127 -9.54 6.68 -12.26
N PHE A 128 -8.21 6.74 -12.27
CA PHE A 128 -7.45 7.44 -11.24
C PHE A 128 -7.49 8.95 -11.50
N ARG A 129 -7.83 9.73 -10.49
CA ARG A 129 -7.93 11.20 -10.58
C ARG A 129 -6.83 11.90 -9.77
N GLY A 130 -5.85 11.15 -9.28
CA GLY A 130 -4.75 11.65 -8.47
C GLY A 130 -4.81 11.21 -7.01
N LYS A 131 -3.71 11.48 -6.31
CA LYS A 131 -3.59 11.36 -4.86
C LYS A 131 -2.89 12.59 -4.28
N THR A 132 -3.17 12.88 -3.02
CA THR A 132 -2.45 13.88 -2.23
C THR A 132 -2.05 13.28 -0.89
N GLU A 133 -0.93 13.72 -0.33
CA GLU A 133 -0.40 13.22 0.93
C GLU A 133 -0.37 14.37 1.95
N ALA A 134 -0.68 14.04 3.20
CA ALA A 134 -0.69 14.96 4.35
C ALA A 134 -0.13 14.23 5.58
N ASP A 135 0.05 14.96 6.68
CA ASP A 135 0.52 14.41 7.96
C ASP A 135 1.83 13.62 7.84
N ASN A 136 2.82 14.20 7.14
CA ASN A 136 4.10 13.56 6.82
C ASN A 136 3.97 12.21 6.08
N GLY A 137 2.92 12.07 5.26
CA GLY A 137 2.65 10.86 4.50
C GLY A 137 1.81 9.83 5.27
N ASN A 138 1.28 10.16 6.45
CA ASN A 138 0.41 9.27 7.22
C ASN A 138 -1.07 9.38 6.84
N THR A 139 -1.45 10.41 6.08
CA THR A 139 -2.77 10.55 5.49
C THR A 139 -2.61 10.67 3.98
N VAL A 140 -3.31 9.83 3.22
CA VAL A 140 -3.32 9.87 1.76
C VAL A 140 -4.75 9.96 1.30
N THR A 141 -5.07 11.03 0.56
CA THR A 141 -6.36 11.19 -0.09
C THR A 141 -6.25 10.70 -1.53
N VAL A 142 -7.06 9.73 -1.92
CA VAL A 142 -7.07 9.13 -3.26
C VAL A 142 -8.39 9.47 -3.95
N ARG A 143 -8.35 9.96 -5.19
CA ARG A 143 -9.54 10.28 -5.98
C ARG A 143 -9.73 9.26 -7.11
N LEU A 144 -10.92 8.68 -7.19
CA LEU A 144 -11.27 7.62 -8.15
C LEU A 144 -12.61 7.93 -8.81
N GLY A 145 -12.73 7.66 -10.10
CA GLY A 145 -14.00 7.64 -10.84
C GLY A 145 -14.16 6.33 -11.60
N GLY A 146 -15.31 6.16 -12.25
CA GLY A 146 -15.56 4.95 -13.04
C GLY A 146 -16.50 5.18 -14.22
N HIS A 147 -16.24 4.48 -15.31
CA HIS A 147 -17.14 4.44 -16.47
C HIS A 147 -17.49 2.99 -16.79
N TYR A 148 -18.77 2.69 -16.93
CA TYR A 148 -19.20 1.37 -17.36
C TYR A 148 -19.14 1.26 -18.88
N VAL A 149 -18.56 0.17 -19.36
CA VAL A 149 -18.32 -0.08 -20.78
C VAL A 149 -18.86 -1.46 -21.15
N GLY A 150 -19.71 -1.51 -22.17
CA GLY A 150 -20.38 -2.72 -22.62
C GLY A 150 -21.50 -3.20 -21.69
N GLY A 151 -22.30 -4.14 -22.19
CA GLY A 151 -23.48 -4.66 -21.49
C GLY A 151 -24.57 -3.60 -21.24
N ASP A 152 -25.48 -3.92 -20.33
CA ASP A 152 -26.69 -3.13 -20.07
C ASP A 152 -26.39 -1.77 -19.39
N ASP A 153 -25.27 -1.68 -18.67
CA ASP A 153 -24.85 -0.46 -17.96
C ASP A 153 -23.91 0.43 -18.79
N ASN A 154 -23.72 0.13 -20.08
CA ASN A 154 -22.79 0.88 -20.93
C ASN A 154 -23.09 2.39 -20.91
N GLY A 155 -22.06 3.20 -20.68
CA GLY A 155 -22.16 4.66 -20.62
C GLY A 155 -22.56 5.20 -19.24
N LYS A 156 -22.97 4.34 -18.29
CA LYS A 156 -23.19 4.76 -16.90
C LYS A 156 -21.86 5.23 -16.30
N VAL A 157 -21.94 6.25 -15.46
CA VAL A 157 -20.77 6.83 -14.78
C VAL A 157 -20.91 6.61 -13.28
N SER A 158 -19.85 6.08 -12.66
CA SER A 158 -19.68 6.09 -11.22
C SER A 158 -19.11 7.46 -10.82
N PRO A 159 -19.74 8.18 -9.88
CA PRO A 159 -19.28 9.52 -9.49
C PRO A 159 -17.85 9.46 -8.96
N THR A 160 -17.12 10.56 -9.13
CA THR A 160 -15.80 10.67 -8.52
C THR A 160 -15.96 10.61 -7.00
N LYS A 161 -15.20 9.72 -6.37
CA LYS A 161 -15.13 9.57 -4.93
C LYS A 161 -13.71 9.89 -4.46
N SER A 162 -13.64 10.59 -3.33
CA SER A 162 -12.40 10.87 -2.61
C SER A 162 -12.34 9.97 -1.39
N TYR A 163 -11.19 9.34 -1.17
CA TYR A 163 -10.92 8.38 -0.10
C TYR A 163 -9.79 8.89 0.77
N ASP A 164 -10.09 9.18 2.03
CA ASP A 164 -9.07 9.50 3.02
C ASP A 164 -8.59 8.19 3.64
N VAL A 165 -7.37 7.79 3.31
CA VAL A 165 -6.72 6.62 3.90
C VAL A 165 -5.71 7.11 4.93
N ARG A 166 -5.80 6.59 6.15
CA ARG A 166 -4.90 6.94 7.25
C ARG A 166 -4.09 5.74 7.70
N CYS A 167 -2.84 6.01 8.03
CA CYS A 167 -1.97 5.10 8.74
C CYS A 167 -2.24 5.21 10.24
N ASP A 168 -2.67 4.11 10.86
CA ASP A 168 -2.79 4.00 12.31
C ASP A 168 -1.80 2.96 12.89
N THR A 169 -1.89 2.66 14.18
CA THR A 169 -1.00 1.69 14.86
C THR A 169 -1.14 0.25 14.36
N THR A 170 -2.17 -0.05 13.58
CA THR A 170 -2.46 -1.38 13.03
C THR A 170 -2.26 -1.46 11.51
N GLY A 171 -2.03 -0.33 10.84
CA GLY A 171 -1.75 -0.25 9.41
C GLY A 171 -2.61 0.77 8.68
N TRP A 172 -2.58 0.70 7.34
CA TRP A 172 -3.40 1.54 6.48
C TRP A 172 -4.88 1.16 6.55
N LYS A 173 -5.76 2.16 6.65
CA LYS A 173 -7.21 1.97 6.61
C LYS A 173 -7.92 3.12 5.91
N VAL A 174 -9.02 2.83 5.24
CA VAL A 174 -9.94 3.86 4.74
C VAL A 174 -10.64 4.49 5.95
N ALA A 175 -10.29 5.73 6.27
CA ALA A 175 -10.87 6.49 7.38
C ALA A 175 -12.19 7.15 6.98
N ALA A 176 -12.27 7.65 5.74
CA ALA A 176 -13.48 8.24 5.19
C ALA A 176 -13.52 8.09 3.67
N SER A 177 -14.72 8.13 3.11
CA SER A 177 -14.93 8.28 1.67
C SER A 177 -16.10 9.21 1.42
N LYS A 178 -16.00 10.09 0.43
CA LYS A 178 -17.11 10.97 0.01
C LYS A 178 -17.22 11.04 -1.49
N ALA A 179 -18.45 11.07 -2.00
CA ALA A 179 -18.69 11.48 -3.37
C ALA A 179 -18.35 12.96 -3.52
N GLU A 180 -17.65 13.30 -4.59
CA GLU A 180 -17.45 14.69 -4.97
C GLU A 180 -18.71 15.13 -5.72
N GLY A 181 -19.33 16.21 -5.26
CA GLY A 181 -20.53 16.75 -5.89
C GLY A 181 -20.27 16.98 -7.37
N GLY A 182 -21.05 16.31 -8.22
CA GLY A 182 -21.03 16.55 -9.66
C GLY A 182 -21.56 17.95 -9.93
N ALA A 183 -20.84 18.69 -10.76
CA ALA A 183 -21.38 19.89 -11.40
C ALA A 183 -22.55 19.52 -12.32
#